data_AF-A0A1J3EG30-F1
#
_entry.id   AF-A0A1J3EG30-F1
#
_cell.length_a   1.000
_cell.length_b   1.000
_cell.length_c   1.000
_cell.angle_alpha   90.00
_cell.angle_beta   90.00
_cell.angle_gamma   90.00
#
_symmetry.space_group_name_H-M   'P 1'
#
loop_
_entity.id
_entity.type
_entity.pdbx_description
1 polymer ?
#
loop_
_entity_poly.entity_id
_entity_poly.type
_entity_poly.pdbx_seq_one_letter_code
_entity_poly.pdbx_strand_id
1 'polypeptide(L)'
;YGSCNYFNSLYKGKVSEDAPNANYFSLLWLIPKLLNGAWEFLRSFIIQFWKGKEYKENWIMRSLRVVGIIFPGVTNHLPFDYVNTTRLGGLARPVATTTPEDKLALIA
;
A
#
# COMPACT_ATOMS: atom_id res chain seq x y z
N TYR A 1 13.89 -17.09 -2.54
CA TYR A 1 12.90 -16.04 -2.25
C TYR A 1 13.32 -15.30 -0.99
N GLY A 2 13.01 -14.00 -0.88
CA GLY A 2 13.37 -13.14 0.26
C GLY A 2 12.15 -12.36 0.76
N SER A 3 12.27 -11.73 1.93
CA SER A 3 11.15 -11.02 2.58
C SER A 3 10.61 -9.86 1.74
N CYS A 4 9.30 -9.75 1.63
CA CYS A 4 8.57 -8.67 0.96
C CYS A 4 8.38 -7.47 1.92
N ASN A 5 8.78 -6.27 1.47
CA ASN A 5 8.50 -5.03 2.19
C ASN A 5 7.17 -4.46 1.70
N TYR A 6 6.20 -4.37 2.60
CA TYR A 6 4.89 -3.80 2.32
C TYR A 6 4.73 -2.46 3.03
N PHE A 7 4.19 -1.47 2.35
CA PHE A 7 3.80 -0.19 2.95
C PHE A 7 2.31 0.06 2.70
N ASN A 8 1.60 0.54 3.70
CA ASN A 8 0.20 0.94 3.55
C ASN A 8 0.06 2.40 3.09
N SER A 9 -1.19 2.84 2.86
CA SER A 9 -1.55 4.21 2.45
C SER A 9 -1.17 5.31 3.44
N LEU A 10 -0.70 4.95 4.64
CA LEU A 10 -0.19 5.86 5.66
C LEU A 10 1.34 5.81 5.75
N TYR A 11 2.00 5.17 4.80
CA TYR A 11 3.45 4.94 4.72
C TYR A 11 4.02 4.11 5.88
N LYS A 12 3.20 3.33 6.59
CA LYS A 12 3.70 2.40 7.62
C LYS A 12 4.19 1.13 6.94
N GLY A 13 5.47 0.80 7.15
CA GLY A 13 6.12 -0.38 6.58
C GLY A 13 5.99 -1.61 7.47
N LYS A 14 5.81 -2.77 6.83
CA LYS A 14 5.83 -4.12 7.43
C LYS A 14 6.68 -5.02 6.55
N VAL A 15 7.48 -5.88 7.18
CA VAL A 15 8.13 -7.00 6.49
C VAL A 15 7.20 -8.21 6.54
N SER A 16 6.94 -8.81 5.38
CA SER A 16 6.13 -10.02 5.19
C SER A 16 6.97 -11.07 4.49
N GLU A 17 6.71 -12.35 4.73
CA GLU A 17 7.37 -13.41 3.97
C GLU A 17 6.84 -13.49 2.54
N ASP A 18 5.52 -13.30 2.38
CA ASP A 18 4.83 -13.35 1.09
C ASP A 18 4.24 -12.01 0.68
N ALA A 19 3.96 -11.89 -0.62
CA ALA A 19 3.24 -10.75 -1.18
C ALA A 19 1.83 -10.67 -0.58
N PRO A 20 1.40 -9.47 -0.14
CA PRO A 20 0.04 -9.30 0.34
C PRO A 20 -0.93 -9.57 -0.80
N ASN A 21 -1.95 -10.38 -0.50
CA ASN A 21 -3.04 -10.74 -1.41
C ASN A 21 -2.67 -11.78 -2.49
N ALA A 22 -2.51 -13.04 -2.07
CA ALA A 22 -2.28 -14.17 -2.96
C ALA A 22 -3.35 -14.32 -4.07
N ASN A 23 -4.58 -13.85 -3.82
CA ASN A 23 -5.71 -13.88 -4.75
C ASN A 23 -6.07 -12.49 -5.28
N TYR A 24 -5.09 -11.75 -5.81
CA TYR A 24 -5.24 -10.36 -6.27
C TYR A 24 -6.43 -10.14 -7.22
N PHE A 25 -6.74 -11.11 -8.09
CA PHE A 25 -7.84 -11.00 -9.07
C PHE A 25 -9.21 -11.46 -8.56
N SER A 26 -9.32 -11.86 -7.29
CA SER A 26 -10.62 -12.22 -6.72
C SER A 26 -11.55 -11.00 -6.64
N LEU A 27 -12.81 -11.22 -7.01
CA LEU A 27 -13.85 -10.20 -7.01
C LEU A 27 -14.12 -9.63 -5.61
N LEU A 28 -13.86 -10.43 -4.56
CA LEU A 28 -13.97 -9.98 -3.16
C LEU A 28 -12.99 -8.84 -2.84
N TRP A 29 -11.87 -8.75 -3.55
CA TRP A 29 -10.88 -7.68 -3.38
C TRP A 29 -11.20 -6.42 -4.20
N LEU A 30 -12.24 -6.44 -5.03
CA LEU A 30 -12.64 -5.28 -5.83
C LEU A 30 -13.05 -4.10 -4.95
N ILE A 31 -13.92 -4.34 -3.96
CA ILE A 31 -14.41 -3.29 -3.05
C ILE A 31 -13.26 -2.67 -2.24
N PRO A 32 -12.38 -3.46 -1.57
CA PRO A 32 -11.21 -2.91 -0.90
C PRO A 32 -10.31 -2.06 -1.81
N LYS A 33 -10.10 -2.47 -3.06
CA LYS A 33 -9.27 -1.73 -4.03
C LYS A 33 -9.90 -0.39 -4.42
N LEU A 34 -11.22 -0.35 -4.60
CA LEU A 34 -11.96 0.89 -4.88
C LEU A 34 -11.90 1.86 -3.70
N LEU A 35 -12.15 1.36 -2.49
CA LEU A 35 -12.05 2.17 -1.26
C LEU A 35 -10.64 2.72 -1.07
N ASN A 36 -9.62 1.89 -1.33
CA ASN A 36 -8.23 2.34 -1.29
C ASN A 36 -7.95 3.41 -2.36
N GLY A 37 -8.43 3.24 -3.60
CA GLY A 37 -8.32 4.28 -4.63
C GLY A 37 -8.99 5.59 -4.25
N ALA A 38 -10.19 5.54 -3.67
CA ALA A 38 -10.88 6.73 -3.19
C ALA A 38 -10.13 7.42 -2.04
N TRP A 39 -9.60 6.64 -1.10
CA TRP A 39 -8.77 7.14 -0.01
C TRP A 39 -7.51 7.81 -0.53
N GLU A 40 -6.79 7.15 -1.44
CA GLU A 40 -5.57 7.63 -2.06
C GLU A 40 -5.79 8.94 -2.84
N PHE A 41 -6.91 9.03 -3.56
CA PHE A 41 -7.33 10.26 -4.22
C PHE A 41 -7.57 11.39 -3.21
N LEU A 42 -8.34 11.15 -2.14
CA LEU A 42 -8.56 12.15 -1.09
C LEU A 42 -7.25 12.58 -0.42
N ARG A 43 -6.38 11.61 -0.11
CA ARG A 43 -5.07 11.80 0.52
C ARG A 43 -4.18 12.75 -0.28
N SER A 44 -4.24 12.72 -1.61
CA SER A 44 -3.46 13.61 -2.50
C SER A 44 -3.74 15.11 -2.31
N PHE A 45 -4.90 15.47 -1.72
CA PHE A 45 -5.23 16.85 -1.39
C PHE A 45 -4.73 17.25 0.00
N ILE A 46 -4.87 16.34 0.96
CA ILE A 46 -4.66 16.63 2.38
C ILE A 46 -3.23 16.35 2.86
N ILE A 47 -2.46 15.52 2.16
CA ILE A 47 -1.12 15.09 2.60
C ILE A 47 -0.18 16.26 2.86
N GLN A 48 -0.30 17.35 2.09
CA GLN A 48 0.53 18.55 2.27
C GLN A 48 0.36 19.20 3.66
N PHE A 49 -0.82 19.07 4.26
CA PHE A 49 -1.13 19.61 5.58
C PHE A 49 -0.70 18.69 6.71
N TRP A 50 -0.56 17.38 6.43
CA TRP A 50 -0.18 16.38 7.42
C TRP A 50 1.32 16.11 7.46
N LYS A 51 1.97 16.08 6.30
CA LYS A 51 3.37 15.66 6.15
C LYS A 51 4.32 16.78 5.71
N GLY A 52 3.80 17.89 5.20
CA GLY A 52 4.59 19.02 4.72
C GLY A 52 4.31 19.36 3.24
N LYS A 53 4.58 20.62 2.86
CA LYS A 53 4.27 21.15 1.51
C LYS A 53 5.00 20.42 0.39
N GLU A 54 6.14 19.80 0.67
CA GLU A 54 6.94 18.99 -0.24
C GLU A 54 6.24 17.71 -0.71
N TYR A 55 5.22 17.25 0.02
CA TYR A 55 4.41 16.08 -0.35
C TYR A 55 3.18 16.45 -1.18
N LYS A 56 3.01 17.73 -1.53
CA LYS A 56 1.88 18.19 -2.33
C LYS A 56 1.90 17.52 -3.71
N GLU A 57 0.81 16.83 -4.02
CA GLU A 57 0.60 16.29 -5.36
C GLU A 57 0.05 17.35 -6.31
N ASN A 58 0.56 17.33 -7.54
CA ASN A 58 0.09 18.18 -8.62
C ASN A 58 -1.16 17.60 -9.29
N TRP A 59 -1.76 18.36 -10.21
CA TRP A 59 -2.96 17.93 -10.93
C TRP A 59 -2.77 16.69 -11.79
N ILE A 60 -1.57 16.47 -12.35
CA ILE A 60 -1.28 15.28 -13.15
C ILE A 60 -1.41 14.02 -12.29
N MET A 61 -0.81 14.01 -11.09
CA MET A 61 -0.89 12.88 -10.17
C MET A 61 -2.32 12.64 -9.69
N ARG A 62 -3.08 13.71 -9.41
CA ARG A 62 -4.50 13.61 -9.04
C ARG A 62 -5.34 12.98 -10.13
N SER A 63 -5.11 13.33 -11.40
CA SER A 63 -5.80 12.71 -12.54
C SER A 63 -5.45 11.23 -12.67
N LEU A 64 -4.18 10.85 -12.48
CA LEU A 64 -3.77 9.43 -12.46
C LEU A 64 -4.44 8.64 -11.33
N ARG A 65 -4.70 9.26 -10.18
CA ARG A 65 -5.46 8.64 -9.09
C ARG A 65 -6.92 8.38 -9.46
N VAL A 66 -7.56 9.27 -10.24
CA VAL A 66 -8.91 9.01 -10.79
C VAL A 66 -8.89 7.78 -11.71
N VAL A 67 -7.87 7.65 -12.57
CA VAL A 67 -7.68 6.43 -13.39
C VAL A 67 -7.48 5.21 -12.50
N GLY A 68 -6.76 5.33 -11.38
CA GLY A 68 -6.56 4.25 -10.41
C GLY A 68 -7.82 3.82 -9.64
N ILE A 69 -8.86 4.65 -9.59
CA ILE A 69 -10.19 4.27 -9.09
C ILE A 69 -10.94 3.47 -10.17
N ILE A 70 -10.86 3.90 -11.43
CA ILE A 70 -11.51 3.20 -12.57
C ILE A 70 -10.89 1.82 -12.82
N PHE A 71 -9.56 1.70 -12.62
CA PHE A 71 -8.80 0.47 -12.74
C PHE A 71 -8.23 0.05 -11.38
N PRO A 72 -9.01 -0.68 -10.55
CA PRO A 72 -8.71 -0.89 -9.14
C PRO A 72 -7.39 -1.61 -8.93
N GLY A 73 -6.52 -0.98 -8.13
CA GLY A 73 -5.18 -1.47 -7.80
C GLY A 73 -4.04 -0.75 -8.53
N VAL A 74 -4.32 -0.04 -9.64
CA VAL A 74 -3.30 0.80 -10.32
C VAL A 74 -2.79 1.92 -9.39
N THR A 75 -3.66 2.46 -8.52
CA THR A 75 -3.27 3.52 -7.58
C THR A 75 -2.10 3.15 -6.66
N ASN A 76 -1.85 1.85 -6.42
CA ASN A 76 -0.78 1.38 -5.53
C ASN A 76 0.60 1.39 -6.20
N HIS A 77 0.64 1.65 -7.50
CA HIS A 77 1.84 1.57 -8.33
C HIS A 77 2.27 2.93 -8.87
N LEU A 78 1.74 4.02 -8.30
CA LEU A 78 2.14 5.36 -8.71
C LEU A 78 3.56 5.67 -8.19
N PRO A 79 4.49 6.15 -9.04
CA PRO A 79 5.88 6.42 -8.66
C PRO A 79 6.02 7.34 -7.44
N PHE A 80 5.09 8.29 -7.28
CA PHE A 80 5.07 9.22 -6.16
C PHE A 80 4.95 8.50 -4.81
N ASP A 81 4.18 7.42 -4.76
CA ASP A 81 4.00 6.65 -3.52
C ASP A 81 5.26 5.85 -3.16
N TYR A 82 6.04 5.36 -4.13
CA TYR A 82 7.35 4.75 -3.86
C TYR A 82 8.37 5.77 -3.31
N VAL A 83 8.37 6.99 -3.83
CA VAL A 83 9.23 8.05 -3.29
C VAL A 83 8.79 8.41 -1.87
N ASN A 84 7.49 8.50 -1.62
CA ASN A 84 6.99 8.83 -0.29
C ASN A 84 7.19 7.71 0.73
N THR A 85 7.10 6.43 0.35
CA THR A 85 7.41 5.32 1.27
C THR A 85 8.87 5.32 1.70
N THR A 86 9.80 5.73 0.84
CA THR A 86 11.22 5.84 1.22
C THR A 86 11.52 7.07 2.10
N ARG A 87 10.76 8.15 1.93
CA ARG A 87 10.94 9.40 2.71
C ARG A 87 10.21 9.39 4.06
N LEU A 88 8.98 8.90 4.08
CA LEU A 88 8.08 8.93 5.24
C LEU A 88 8.01 7.60 5.97
N GLY A 89 8.36 6.51 5.30
CA GLY A 89 8.19 5.18 5.83
C GLY A 89 9.32 4.75 6.75
N GLY A 90 8.95 3.94 7.73
CA GLY A 90 9.87 3.12 8.53
C GLY A 90 9.48 1.66 8.40
N LEU A 91 10.46 0.77 8.33
CA LEU A 91 10.23 -0.67 8.33
C LEU A 91 10.10 -1.14 9.78
N ALA A 92 8.89 -1.47 10.21
CA ALA A 92 8.72 -2.28 11.41
C ALA A 92 9.06 -3.73 11.03
N ARG A 93 10.21 -4.22 11.48
CA ARG A 93 10.49 -5.67 11.44
C ARG A 93 9.62 -6.33 12.51
N PRO A 94 8.72 -7.26 12.15
CA PRO A 94 8.10 -8.09 13.16
C PRO A 94 9.22 -8.87 13.88
N VAL A 95 9.14 -8.94 15.21
CA VAL A 95 9.92 -9.90 15.99
C VAL A 95 9.57 -11.28 15.43
N ALA A 96 10.57 -12.05 14.98
CA ALA A 96 10.35 -13.38 14.45
C ALA A 96 9.56 -14.21 15.48
N THR A 97 8.26 -14.38 15.24
CA THR A 97 7.33 -14.99 16.23
C THR A 97 6.52 -16.13 15.64
N THR A 98 6.69 -16.46 14.37
CA THR A 98 6.05 -17.65 13.78
C THR A 98 7.12 -18.69 13.53
N THR A 99 7.12 -19.74 14.34
CA THR A 99 7.96 -20.91 14.08
C THR A 99 7.35 -21.73 12.92
N PRO A 100 8.12 -22.60 12.26
CA PRO A 100 7.63 -23.41 11.14
C PRO A 100 6.37 -24.22 11.47
N GLU A 101 6.24 -24.70 12.70
CA GLU A 101 5.04 -25.40 13.20
C GLU A 101 3.76 -24.56 13.20
N ASP A 102 3.82 -23.25 13.51
CA ASP A 102 2.66 -22.36 13.44
C ASP A 102 2.12 -22.21 12.01
N LYS A 103 3.00 -22.36 11.02
CA LYS A 103 2.65 -22.28 9.60
C LYS A 103 1.97 -23.56 9.12
N LEU A 104 2.38 -24.73 9.62
CA LEU A 104 1.73 -26.01 9.33
C LEU A 104 0.30 -26.07 9.88
N ALA A 105 0.05 -25.45 11.03
CA ALA A 105 -1.28 -25.41 11.64
C ALA A 105 -2.29 -24.54 10.89
N LEU A 106 -1.84 -23.63 10.01
CA LEU A 106 -2.72 -22.75 9.24
C LEU A 106 -3.17 -23.34 7.89
N ILE A 107 -2.55 -24.44 7.47
CA ILE A 107 -2.79 -25.14 6.19
C ILE A 107 -3.40 -26.55 6.38
N ALA A 108 -3.62 -26.98 7.63
CA ALA A 108 -4.37 -28.17 7.99
C ALA A 108 -5.83 -27.80 8.32
#